data_AF-A0A946Y4M4-F1
#
_entry.id   AF-A0A946Y4M4-F1
#
_cell.length_a   1.000
_cell.length_b   1.000
_cell.length_c   1.000
_cell.angle_alpha   90.00
_cell.angle_beta   90.00
_cell.angle_gamma   90.00
#
_symmetry.space_group_name_H-M   'P 1'
#
loop_
_entity.id
_entity.type
_entity.pdbx_description
1 polymer ?
#
loop_
_entity_poly.entity_id
_entity_poly.type
_entity_poly.pdbx_seq_one_letter_code
_entity_poly.pdbx_strand_id
1 'polypeptide(L)'
;GLLLGVLFGAIVTWWFSVNGFAYPGMDEMAAKFNLPARFYPQLSPLTLVLGPLVVLLFTLIASFYPALRLHRLQPVEAMRAL
;
A
#
# COMPACT_ATOMS: atom_id res chain seq x y z
N GLY A 1 6.25 -3.29 -10.19
CA GLY A 1 5.42 -3.43 -8.98
C GLY A 1 4.54 -2.21 -8.75
N LEU A 2 5.14 -1.04 -8.48
CA LEU A 2 4.45 0.17 -8.02
C LEU A 2 3.23 0.57 -8.88
N LEU A 3 3.41 0.77 -10.19
CA LEU A 3 2.32 1.22 -11.08
C LEU A 3 1.12 0.27 -11.09
N LEU A 4 1.37 -1.04 -11.14
CA LEU A 4 0.33 -2.06 -11.07
C LEU A 4 -0.38 -2.04 -9.70
N GLY A 5 0.36 -1.89 -8.61
CA GLY A 5 -0.20 -1.79 -7.26
C GLY A 5 -1.08 -0.55 -7.08
N VAL A 6 -0.64 0.60 -7.57
CA VAL A 6 -1.41 1.85 -7.56
C VAL A 6 -2.69 1.71 -8.40
N LEU A 7 -2.58 1.14 -9.60
CA LEU A 7 -3.72 0.94 -10.50
C LEU A 7 -4.77 0.01 -9.86
N PHE A 8 -4.35 -1.14 -9.33
CA PHE A 8 -5.26 -2.07 -8.64
C PHE A 8 -5.87 -1.43 -7.39
N GLY A 9 -5.07 -0.75 -6.57
CA GLY A 9 -5.56 -0.05 -5.37
C GLY A 9 -6.58 1.04 -5.70
N ALA A 10 -6.37 1.78 -6.79
CA ALA A 10 -7.31 2.79 -7.27
C ALA A 10 -8.64 2.16 -7.69
N ILE A 11 -8.60 1.07 -8.46
CA ILE A 11 -9.81 0.35 -8.92
C ILE A 11 -10.61 -0.17 -7.73
N VAL A 12 -9.95 -0.80 -6.75
CA VAL A 12 -10.61 -1.34 -5.55
C VAL A 12 -11.23 -0.21 -4.72
N THR A 13 -10.47 0.84 -4.46
CA THR A 13 -10.96 1.98 -3.66
C THR A 13 -12.12 2.69 -4.37
N TRP A 14 -12.07 2.81 -5.71
CA TRP A 14 -13.15 3.40 -6.50
C TRP A 14 -14.42 2.56 -6.42
N TRP A 15 -14.29 1.23 -6.49
CA TRP A 15 -15.44 0.34 -6.33
C TRP A 15 -16.12 0.50 -4.97
N PHE A 16 -15.35 0.61 -3.88
CA PHE A 16 -15.90 0.90 -2.55
C PHE A 16 -16.46 2.33 -2.42
N SER A 17 -15.89 3.29 -3.14
CA SER A 17 -16.37 4.68 -3.17
C SER A 17 -17.77 4.82 -3.79
N VAL A 18 -18.10 4.00 -4.78
CA VAL A 18 -19.44 4.00 -5.42
C VAL A 18 -20.45 3.14 -4.66
N ASN A 19 -20.06 1.93 -4.27
CA ASN A 19 -20.99 1.01 -3.60
C ASN A 19 -21.25 1.41 -2.14
N GLY A 20 -20.29 2.10 -1.51
CA GLY A 20 -20.27 2.31 -0.07
C GLY A 20 -20.11 0.98 0.67
N PHE A 21 -19.58 1.02 1.88
CA PHE A 21 -19.63 -0.16 2.75
C PHE A 21 -20.28 0.21 4.08
N ALA A 22 -21.15 -0.68 4.56
CA ALA A 22 -21.79 -0.58 5.86
C ALA A 22 -21.20 -1.65 6.76
N TYR A 23 -20.93 -1.30 8.01
CA TYR A 23 -20.49 -2.26 9.01
C TYR A 23 -21.72 -2.86 9.70
N PRO A 24 -22.03 -4.16 9.52
CA PRO A 24 -23.18 -4.76 10.19
C PRO A 24 -22.97 -4.66 11.71
N GLY A 25 -23.92 -4.03 12.41
CA GLY A 25 -23.86 -3.74 13.85
C GLY A 25 -23.40 -2.33 14.23
N MET A 26 -22.88 -1.52 13.29
CA MET A 26 -22.67 -0.08 13.52
C MET A 26 -23.95 0.75 13.37
N ASP A 27 -25.00 0.20 12.76
CA ASP A 27 -26.26 0.90 12.50
C ASP A 27 -26.91 1.44 13.80
N GLU A 28 -26.91 0.63 14.86
CA GLU A 28 -27.46 1.04 16.17
C GLU A 28 -26.63 2.13 16.85
N MET A 29 -25.33 2.14 16.62
CA MET A 29 -24.41 3.13 17.20
C MET A 29 -24.44 4.43 16.38
N ALA A 30 -24.46 4.34 15.06
CA ALA A 30 -24.58 5.48 14.14
C ALA A 30 -25.93 6.20 14.31
N ALA A 31 -27.02 5.46 14.54
CA ALA A 31 -28.34 6.03 14.83
C ALA A 31 -28.36 6.89 16.09
N LYS A 32 -27.60 6.51 17.14
CA LYS A 32 -27.50 7.30 18.39
C LYS A 32 -26.75 8.62 18.21
N PHE A 33 -25.86 8.71 17.22
CA PHE A 33 -25.07 9.90 16.90
C PHE A 33 -25.58 10.66 15.66
N ASN A 34 -26.73 10.26 15.11
CA ASN A 34 -27.31 10.83 13.90
C ASN A 34 -26.34 10.81 12.68
N LEU A 35 -25.47 9.79 12.63
CA LEU A 35 -24.45 9.62 11.59
C LEU A 35 -24.97 8.69 10.47
N PRO A 36 -24.55 8.91 9.20
CA PRO A 36 -24.91 8.03 8.10
C PRO A 36 -24.32 6.63 8.31
N ALA A 37 -25.15 5.60 8.15
CA ALA A 37 -24.77 4.19 8.30
C ALA A 37 -23.79 3.66 7.23
N ARG A 38 -23.54 4.44 6.16
CA ARG A 38 -22.69 4.05 5.02
C ARG A 38 -21.43 4.90 4.98
N PHE A 39 -20.29 4.24 4.93
CA PHE A 39 -18.99 4.88 4.71
C PHE A 39 -18.62 4.84 3.23
N TYR A 40 -18.22 6.01 2.71
CA TYR A 40 -17.74 6.18 1.34
C TYR A 40 -16.28 6.62 1.37
N PRO A 41 -15.33 5.75 0.99
CA PRO A 41 -13.94 6.13 0.86
C PRO A 41 -13.78 7.27 -0.15
N GLN A 42 -13.04 8.32 0.23
CA GLN A 42 -12.67 9.40 -0.69
C GLN A 42 -11.34 9.05 -1.38
N LEU A 43 -11.33 8.99 -2.71
CA LEU A 43 -10.09 8.89 -3.46
C LEU A 43 -9.39 10.25 -3.46
N SER A 44 -8.25 10.32 -2.78
CA SER A 44 -7.29 11.41 -2.96
C SER A 44 -6.10 10.90 -3.77
N PRO A 45 -5.81 11.47 -4.95
CA PRO A 45 -4.63 11.11 -5.74
C PRO A 45 -3.33 11.22 -4.95
N LEU A 46 -3.28 12.19 -4.02
CA LEU A 46 -2.17 12.40 -3.12
C LEU A 46 -1.97 11.20 -2.20
N THR A 47 -3.01 10.76 -1.48
CA THR A 47 -2.93 9.62 -0.56
C THR A 47 -2.65 8.30 -1.30
N LEU A 48 -3.23 8.15 -2.50
CA LEU A 48 -3.06 6.97 -3.35
C LEU A 48 -1.59 6.76 -3.78
N VAL A 49 -0.85 7.85 -4.01
CA VAL A 49 0.55 7.79 -4.46
C VAL A 49 1.54 7.86 -3.29
N LEU A 50 1.22 8.62 -2.23
CA LEU A 50 2.10 8.81 -1.07
C LEU A 50 2.42 7.49 -0.36
N GLY A 51 1.42 6.67 -0.06
CA GLY A 51 1.65 5.39 0.64
C GLY A 51 2.65 4.49 -0.10
N PRO A 52 2.38 4.15 -1.37
CA PRO A 52 3.30 3.36 -2.19
C PRO A 52 4.68 4.00 -2.38
N LEU A 53 4.77 5.32 -2.54
CA LEU A 53 6.06 6.02 -2.65
C LEU A 53 6.88 5.91 -1.38
N VAL A 54 6.27 6.09 -0.22
CA VAL A 54 6.95 5.97 1.07
C VAL A 54 7.51 4.55 1.23
N VAL A 55 6.72 3.52 0.94
CA VAL A 55 7.19 2.12 0.97
C VAL A 55 8.34 1.91 -0.03
N LEU A 56 8.25 2.44 -1.24
CA LEU A 56 9.32 2.34 -2.25
C LEU A 56 10.61 2.99 -1.74
N LEU A 57 10.54 4.19 -1.16
CA LEU A 57 11.72 4.88 -0.63
C LEU A 57 12.38 4.08 0.50
N PHE A 58 11.60 3.58 1.44
CA PHE A 58 12.14 2.78 2.55
C PHE A 58 12.72 1.45 2.09
N THR A 59 12.07 0.77 1.13
CA THR A 59 12.60 -0.49 0.57
C THR A 59 13.88 -0.27 -0.23
N LEU A 60 14.00 0.84 -0.97
CA LEU A 60 15.24 1.23 -1.64
C LEU A 60 16.37 1.44 -0.62
N ILE A 61 16.13 2.20 0.45
CA ILE A 61 17.10 2.42 1.52
C ILE A 61 17.49 1.08 2.18
N ALA A 62 16.51 0.23 2.49
CA ALA A 62 16.75 -1.08 3.09
C ALA A 62 17.58 -2.00 2.16
N SER A 63 17.34 -1.94 0.85
CA SER A 63 18.09 -2.71 -0.16
C SER A 63 19.53 -2.21 -0.36
N PHE A 64 19.83 -0.98 0.06
CA PHE A 64 21.15 -0.40 -0.10
C PHE A 64 22.22 -1.13 0.74
N TYR A 65 21.87 -1.59 1.94
CA TYR A 65 22.76 -2.37 2.81
C TYR A 65 23.24 -3.69 2.16
N PRO A 66 22.35 -4.60 1.71
CA PRO A 66 22.78 -5.82 1.04
C PRO A 66 23.45 -5.54 -0.31
N ALA A 67 23.06 -4.50 -1.04
CA ALA A 67 23.72 -4.13 -2.30
C ALA A 67 25.19 -3.75 -2.09
N LEU A 68 25.49 -2.90 -1.10
CA LEU A 68 26.87 -2.55 -0.74
C LEU A 68 27.64 -3.75 -0.17
N ARG A 69 26.99 -4.62 0.61
CA ARG A 69 27.59 -5.86 1.10
C ARG A 69 27.96 -6.81 -0.05
N LEU A 70 27.12 -6.89 -1.08
CA LEU A 70 27.36 -7.74 -2.26
C LEU A 70 28.58 -7.28 -3.06
N HIS A 71 28.79 -5.97 -3.22
CA HIS A 71 29.97 -5.43 -3.91
C HIS A 71 31.30 -5.73 -3.19
N ARG A 72 31.27 -6.06 -1.88
CA ARG A 72 32.48 -6.44 -1.13
C ARG A 72 32.80 -7.94 -1.21
N LEU A 73 31.89 -8.76 -1.73
CA LEU A 73 32.15 -10.18 -2.00
C LEU A 73 32.85 -10.29 -3.35
N GLN A 74 34.07 -10.82 -3.36
CA GLN A 74 34.81 -11.05 -4.61
C GLN A 74 33.99 -12.00 -5.51
N PRO A 75 33.72 -11.64 -6.78
CA PRO A 75 32.86 -12.43 -7.67
C PRO A 75 33.30 -13.90 -7.83
N VAL A 76 34.57 -14.18 -7.56
CA VAL A 76 35.20 -15.49 -7.74
C VAL A 76 34.80 -16.50 -6.65
N GLU A 77 34.51 -16.08 -5.42
CA GLU A 77 34.06 -17.02 -4.37
C GLU A 77 32.57 -17.35 -4.48
N ALA A 78 31.74 -16.40 -4.93
CA ALA A 78 30.31 -16.63 -5.11
C ALA A 78 30.00 -17.62 -6.26
N MET A 79 30.87 -17.70 -7.28
CA MET A 79 30.76 -18.68 -8.37
C MET A 79 31.42 -20.04 -8.07
N ARG A 80 32.25 -20.15 -7.02
CA ARG A 80 32.90 -21.40 -6.61
C ARG A 80 32.11 -22.22 -5.58
N ALA A 81 31.04 -21.65 -5.04
CA ALA A 81 30.14 -22.34 -4.11
C ALA A 81 29.00 -23.12 -4.81
N LEU A 82 29.08 -23.26 -6.14
CA LEU A 82 28.13 -23.96 -7.01
C LEU A 82 28.88 -25.10 -7.72
#